data_AF-A0A8C5DNY3-F1
#
_entry.id   AF-A0A8C5DNY3-F1
#
_cell.length_a   1.000
_cell.length_b   1.000
_cell.length_c   1.000
_cell.angle_alpha   90.00
_cell.angle_beta   90.00
_cell.angle_gamma   90.00
#
_symmetry.space_group_name_H-M   'P 1'
#
loop_
_entity.id
_entity.type
_entity.pdbx_description
1 polymer ?
#
loop_
_entity_poly.entity_id
_entity_poly.type
_entity_poly.pdbx_seq_one_letter_code
_entity_poly.pdbx_strand_id
1 'polypeptide(L)'
;QARLTSLEEATNTYSDRVVVLEEEVHSLKETVSALVNKTEDLEGRQRRCNIRILGVREQFEAGTRPVACVAKLLQELLSLDAAPTLYAAHRSLQPAPVRGQRPRPLIVKFHYNQEKLEVLRKARRNGPLLYNNDKILIFPDLPPTVARRRGAFKDVKELLRGCQDVRYGMLYPAKLRISSPLGEKFFTDPVAAKDYTMKHLVQNGRQDEG
;
A
#
# COMPACT_ATOMS: atom_id res chain seq x y z
N GLN A 1 -30.15 14.25 -57.00
CA GLN A 1 -30.56 12.98 -56.36
C GLN A 1 -29.36 12.06 -56.11
N ALA A 2 -28.55 11.69 -57.12
CA ALA A 2 -27.38 10.79 -56.94
C ALA A 2 -26.31 11.23 -55.90
N ARG A 3 -26.06 12.55 -55.75
CA ARG A 3 -25.13 13.05 -54.73
C ARG A 3 -25.66 12.87 -53.29
N LEU A 4 -26.98 12.92 -53.13
CA LEU A 4 -27.65 12.82 -51.82
C LEU A 4 -27.66 11.37 -51.35
N THR A 5 -27.96 10.43 -52.25
CA THR A 5 -27.88 8.98 -51.97
C THR A 5 -26.45 8.54 -51.66
N SER A 6 -25.44 9.04 -52.37
CA SER A 6 -24.04 8.75 -52.08
C SER A 6 -23.60 9.24 -50.70
N LEU A 7 -24.11 10.38 -50.23
CA LEU A 7 -23.86 10.90 -48.89
C LEU A 7 -24.54 10.04 -47.81
N GLU A 8 -25.77 9.58 -48.06
CA GLU A 8 -26.50 8.69 -47.15
C GLU A 8 -25.78 7.35 -46.98
N GLU A 9 -25.32 6.73 -48.08
CA GLU A 9 -24.54 5.49 -48.05
C GLU A 9 -23.22 5.65 -47.30
N ALA A 10 -22.49 6.74 -47.53
CA ALA A 10 -21.26 7.04 -46.81
C ALA A 10 -21.52 7.23 -45.31
N THR A 11 -22.60 7.93 -44.96
CA THR A 11 -22.99 8.17 -43.56
C THR A 11 -23.36 6.88 -42.85
N ASN A 12 -24.13 6.00 -43.49
CA ASN A 12 -24.45 4.68 -42.95
C ASN A 12 -23.18 3.85 -42.73
N THR A 13 -22.29 3.83 -43.73
CA THR A 13 -20.99 3.13 -43.62
C THR A 13 -20.15 3.66 -42.46
N TYR A 14 -20.11 4.99 -42.25
CA TYR A 14 -19.41 5.57 -41.11
C TYR A 14 -20.10 5.24 -39.78
N SER A 15 -21.43 5.25 -39.73
CA SER A 15 -22.20 4.86 -38.55
C SER A 15 -21.90 3.43 -38.15
N ASP A 16 -21.91 2.49 -39.10
CA ASP A 16 -21.60 1.08 -38.85
C ASP A 16 -20.15 0.92 -38.35
N ARG A 17 -19.19 1.65 -38.94
CA ARG A 17 -17.80 1.65 -38.47
C ARG A 17 -17.66 2.21 -37.05
N VAL A 18 -18.43 3.24 -36.69
CA VAL A 18 -18.42 3.79 -35.32
C VAL A 18 -18.93 2.76 -34.33
N VAL A 19 -20.02 2.05 -34.64
CA VAL A 19 -20.55 0.98 -33.77
C VAL A 19 -19.51 -0.11 -33.54
N VAL A 20 -18.86 -0.60 -34.61
CA VAL A 20 -17.78 -1.61 -34.49
C VAL A 20 -16.62 -1.09 -33.62
N LEU A 21 -16.20 0.17 -33.81
CA LEU A 21 -15.14 0.76 -33.00
C LEU A 21 -15.56 0.90 -31.52
N GLU A 22 -16.81 1.24 -31.23
CA GLU A 22 -17.32 1.33 -29.87
C GLU A 22 -17.31 -0.04 -29.17
N GLU A 23 -17.70 -1.09 -29.87
CA GLU A 23 -17.63 -2.48 -29.38
C GLU A 23 -16.19 -2.92 -29.13
N GLU A 24 -15.28 -2.66 -30.06
CA GLU A 24 -13.85 -2.95 -29.89
C GLU A 24 -13.25 -2.19 -28.70
N VAL A 25 -13.58 -0.91 -28.55
CA VAL A 25 -13.12 -0.09 -27.41
C VAL A 25 -13.68 -0.63 -26.09
N HIS A 26 -14.92 -1.11 -26.07
CA HIS A 26 -15.50 -1.73 -24.88
C HIS A 26 -14.75 -3.00 -24.49
N SER A 27 -14.55 -3.92 -25.44
CA SER A 27 -13.79 -5.16 -25.26
C SER A 27 -12.34 -4.91 -24.81
N LEU A 28 -11.69 -3.90 -25.39
CA LEU A 28 -10.34 -3.48 -24.99
C LEU A 28 -10.31 -2.93 -23.56
N LYS A 29 -11.29 -2.12 -23.16
CA LYS A 29 -11.40 -1.59 -21.79
C LYS A 29 -11.55 -2.73 -20.77
N GLU A 30 -12.38 -3.73 -21.06
CA GLU A 30 -12.55 -4.90 -20.22
C GLU A 30 -11.25 -5.70 -20.09
N THR A 31 -10.59 -5.97 -21.22
CA THR A 31 -9.31 -6.70 -21.25
C THR A 31 -8.22 -5.96 -20.48
N VAL A 32 -8.10 -4.65 -20.68
CA VAL A 32 -7.14 -3.81 -19.94
C VAL A 32 -7.43 -3.85 -18.45
N SER A 33 -8.70 -3.73 -18.03
CA SER A 33 -9.10 -3.84 -16.63
C SER A 33 -8.69 -5.19 -16.01
N ALA A 34 -8.96 -6.29 -16.72
CA ALA A 34 -8.58 -7.63 -16.29
C ALA A 34 -7.06 -7.79 -16.15
N LEU A 35 -6.28 -7.28 -17.11
CA LEU A 35 -4.81 -7.32 -17.07
C LEU A 35 -4.24 -6.45 -15.95
N VAL A 36 -4.81 -5.27 -15.69
CA VAL A 36 -4.40 -4.41 -14.57
C VAL A 36 -4.65 -5.13 -13.23
N ASN A 37 -5.82 -5.76 -13.07
CA ASN A 37 -6.12 -6.50 -11.85
C ASN A 37 -5.19 -7.70 -11.65
N LYS A 38 -4.90 -8.44 -12.73
CA LYS A 38 -3.99 -9.60 -12.70
C LYS A 38 -2.55 -9.19 -12.39
N THR A 39 -2.06 -8.11 -13.00
CA THR A 39 -0.69 -7.63 -12.76
C THR A 39 -0.52 -7.13 -11.32
N GLU A 40 -1.51 -6.44 -10.76
CA GLU A 40 -1.50 -6.02 -9.36
C GLU A 40 -1.49 -7.23 -8.39
N ASP A 41 -2.28 -8.28 -8.67
CA ASP A 41 -2.30 -9.50 -7.85
C ASP A 41 -0.93 -10.22 -7.91
N LEU A 42 -0.35 -10.37 -9.10
CA LEU A 42 0.96 -11.00 -9.28
C LEU A 42 2.07 -10.22 -8.56
N GLU A 43 2.08 -8.89 -8.69
CA GLU A 43 3.03 -8.02 -7.98
C GLU A 43 2.85 -8.15 -6.45
N GLY A 44 1.61 -8.16 -5.98
CA GLY A 44 1.28 -8.34 -4.56
C GLY A 44 1.77 -9.68 -4.00
N ARG A 45 1.59 -10.77 -4.73
CA ARG A 45 2.08 -12.11 -4.35
C ARG A 45 3.60 -12.14 -4.32
N GLN A 46 4.26 -11.57 -5.32
CA GLN A 46 5.72 -11.51 -5.39
C GLN A 46 6.33 -10.75 -4.19
N ARG A 47 5.67 -9.69 -3.73
CA ARG A 47 6.13 -8.82 -2.64
C ARG A 47 5.64 -9.25 -1.25
N ARG A 48 4.84 -10.32 -1.13
CA ARG A 48 4.21 -10.72 0.14
C ARG A 48 5.22 -10.96 1.28
N CYS A 49 6.39 -11.50 0.96
CA CYS A 49 7.48 -11.74 1.90
C CYS A 49 8.48 -10.58 2.00
N ASN A 50 8.14 -9.40 1.46
CA ASN A 50 9.01 -8.24 1.46
C ASN A 50 8.59 -7.20 2.52
N ILE A 51 9.57 -6.46 3.01
CA ILE A 51 9.38 -5.22 3.76
C ILE A 51 10.18 -4.09 3.13
N ARG A 52 9.79 -2.86 3.45
CA ARG A 52 10.50 -1.64 3.12
C ARG A 52 10.97 -0.97 4.40
N ILE A 53 12.27 -0.70 4.49
CA ILE A 53 12.90 0.00 5.63
C ILE A 53 13.32 1.39 5.15
N LEU A 54 12.98 2.42 5.92
CA LEU A 54 13.28 3.82 5.61
C LEU A 54 14.09 4.43 6.76
N GLY A 55 14.96 5.39 6.42
CA GLY A 55 15.76 6.13 7.40
C GLY A 55 17.16 5.56 7.65
N VAL A 56 17.50 4.40 7.06
CA VAL A 56 18.87 3.84 7.15
C VAL A 56 19.81 4.70 6.31
N ARG A 57 20.89 5.21 6.90
CA ARG A 57 21.90 6.02 6.18
C ARG A 57 22.42 5.31 4.92
N GLU A 58 22.72 6.07 3.88
CA GLU A 58 23.42 5.54 2.70
C GLU A 58 24.78 4.96 3.12
N GLN A 59 25.29 3.99 2.36
CA GLN A 59 26.55 3.29 2.64
C GLN A 59 26.59 2.51 3.97
N PHE A 60 25.46 2.33 4.66
CA PHE A 60 25.38 1.44 5.83
C PHE A 60 25.84 0.01 5.53
N GLU A 61 25.62 -0.46 4.29
CA GLU A 61 26.05 -1.78 3.84
C GLU A 61 27.47 -1.80 3.25
N ALA A 62 28.22 -0.68 3.30
CA ALA A 62 29.53 -0.60 2.67
C ALA A 62 30.53 -1.58 3.30
N GLY A 63 31.22 -2.34 2.44
CA GLY A 63 32.24 -3.30 2.88
C GLY A 63 31.70 -4.61 3.47
N THR A 64 30.40 -4.87 3.43
CA THR A 64 29.80 -6.14 3.89
C THR A 64 28.62 -6.54 3.00
N ARG A 65 28.18 -7.81 3.08
CA ARG A 65 26.98 -8.26 2.35
C ARG A 65 25.73 -7.56 2.90
N PRO A 66 24.94 -6.85 2.07
CA PRO A 66 23.74 -6.13 2.50
C PRO A 66 22.76 -6.98 3.34
N VAL A 67 22.60 -8.24 2.95
CA VAL A 67 21.77 -9.22 3.66
C VAL A 67 22.18 -9.37 5.13
N ALA A 68 23.48 -9.52 5.41
CA ALA A 68 23.97 -9.69 6.77
C ALA A 68 23.82 -8.41 7.61
N CYS A 69 24.14 -7.26 7.02
CA CYS A 69 23.99 -5.95 7.68
C CYS A 69 22.54 -5.68 8.09
N VAL A 70 21.60 -5.94 7.17
CA VAL A 70 20.18 -5.69 7.40
C VAL A 70 19.58 -6.70 8.38
N ALA A 71 19.99 -7.96 8.33
CA ALA A 71 19.55 -8.95 9.32
C ALA A 71 20.00 -8.56 10.74
N LYS A 72 21.26 -8.14 10.90
CA LYS A 72 21.79 -7.64 12.17
C LYS A 72 21.08 -6.37 12.64
N LEU A 73 20.84 -5.41 11.74
CA LEU A 73 20.06 -4.21 12.03
C LEU A 73 18.67 -4.56 12.59
N LEU A 74 17.96 -5.48 11.94
CA LEU A 74 16.63 -5.89 12.38
C LEU A 74 16.66 -6.60 13.75
N GLN A 75 17.68 -7.41 13.99
CA GLN A 75 17.88 -8.08 15.27
C GLN A 75 18.07 -7.07 16.40
N GLU A 76 19.00 -6.12 16.24
CA GLU A 76 19.31 -5.09 17.23
C GLU A 76 18.12 -4.15 17.46
N LEU A 77 17.55 -3.63 16.36
CA LEU A 77 16.49 -2.61 16.40
C LEU A 77 15.18 -3.11 17.03
N LEU A 78 14.88 -4.39 16.88
CA LEU A 78 13.63 -5.00 17.36
C LEU A 78 13.83 -5.98 18.52
N SER A 79 15.06 -6.12 19.00
CA SER A 79 15.43 -7.09 20.05
C SER A 79 14.89 -8.48 19.71
N LEU A 80 15.31 -9.00 18.56
CA LEU A 80 14.99 -10.37 18.13
C LEU A 80 15.99 -11.34 18.74
N ASP A 81 15.53 -12.54 19.11
CA ASP A 81 16.38 -13.59 19.69
C ASP A 81 17.48 -14.01 18.70
N ALA A 82 17.14 -14.04 17.41
CA ALA A 82 18.06 -14.33 16.31
C ALA A 82 17.87 -13.34 15.14
N ALA A 83 18.93 -13.17 14.35
CA ALA A 83 18.84 -12.43 13.10
C ALA A 83 17.94 -13.18 12.10
N PRO A 84 16.99 -12.49 11.44
CA PRO A 84 16.05 -13.14 10.54
C PRO A 84 16.75 -13.64 9.27
N THR A 85 16.21 -14.70 8.68
CA THR A 85 16.76 -15.32 7.46
C THR A 85 16.28 -14.57 6.21
N LEU A 86 17.17 -13.76 5.62
CA LEU A 86 16.83 -12.92 4.47
C LEU A 86 17.34 -13.53 3.16
N TYR A 87 16.47 -13.53 2.14
CA TYR A 87 16.81 -13.94 0.77
C TYR A 87 17.57 -12.84 0.03
N ALA A 88 17.13 -11.60 0.18
CA ALA A 88 17.76 -10.46 -0.47
C ALA A 88 17.53 -9.18 0.33
N ALA A 89 18.51 -8.28 0.29
CA ALA A 89 18.40 -6.92 0.80
C ALA A 89 19.12 -5.98 -0.17
N HIS A 90 18.44 -4.95 -0.64
CA HIS A 90 19.01 -3.97 -1.56
C HIS A 90 18.32 -2.62 -1.41
N ARG A 91 19.01 -1.54 -1.79
CA ARG A 91 18.41 -0.20 -1.91
C ARG A 91 17.51 -0.14 -3.13
N SER A 92 16.48 0.71 -3.09
CA SER A 92 15.72 1.03 -4.30
C SER A 92 16.65 1.55 -5.41
N LEU A 93 16.34 1.22 -6.67
CA LEU A 93 17.15 1.54 -7.86
C LEU A 93 17.20 3.04 -8.24
N GLN A 94 16.84 3.92 -7.31
CA GLN A 94 16.96 5.36 -7.51
C GLN A 94 18.43 5.80 -7.40
N PRO A 95 18.83 6.88 -8.08
CA PRO A 95 20.15 7.49 -7.89
C PRO A 95 20.39 7.81 -6.42
N ALA A 96 21.65 7.69 -5.98
CA ALA A 96 22.01 8.03 -4.62
C ALA A 96 21.67 9.52 -4.36
N PRO A 97 20.96 9.82 -3.26
CA PRO A 97 20.56 11.18 -2.96
C PRO A 97 21.78 12.01 -2.55
N VAL A 98 21.68 13.33 -2.76
CA VAL A 98 22.69 14.28 -2.29
C VAL A 98 22.78 14.24 -0.76
N ARG A 99 23.97 14.51 -0.21
CA ARG A 99 24.19 14.55 1.25
C ARG A 99 23.15 15.47 1.92
N GLY A 100 22.50 14.97 2.96
CA GLY A 100 21.46 15.67 3.71
C GLY A 100 20.04 15.44 3.22
N GLN A 101 19.85 14.87 2.03
CA GLN A 101 18.53 14.40 1.59
C GLN A 101 18.17 13.04 2.21
N ARG A 102 16.89 12.68 2.10
CA ARG A 102 16.37 11.42 2.66
C ARG A 102 17.06 10.21 2.00
N PRO A 103 17.63 9.28 2.78
CA PRO A 103 18.23 8.05 2.24
C PRO A 103 17.23 7.20 1.46
N ARG A 104 17.74 6.45 0.47
CA ARG A 104 16.92 5.50 -0.30
C ARG A 104 16.40 4.39 0.59
N PRO A 105 15.13 3.99 0.43
CA PRO A 105 14.62 2.86 1.18
C PRO A 105 15.30 1.55 0.81
N LEU A 106 15.44 0.69 1.81
CA LEU A 106 15.83 -0.70 1.63
C LEU A 106 14.59 -1.54 1.33
N ILE A 107 14.71 -2.42 0.35
CA ILE A 107 13.75 -3.46 0.03
C ILE A 107 14.39 -4.78 0.47
N VAL A 108 13.67 -5.48 1.34
CA VAL A 108 14.19 -6.68 2.01
C VAL A 108 13.21 -7.81 1.83
N LYS A 109 13.67 -8.93 1.27
CA LYS A 109 12.90 -10.14 1.05
C LYS A 109 13.33 -11.20 2.05
N PHE A 110 12.38 -11.74 2.80
CA PHE A 110 12.59 -12.82 3.77
C PHE A 110 12.49 -14.18 3.06
N HIS A 111 13.23 -15.17 3.58
CA HIS A 111 12.99 -16.57 3.23
C HIS A 111 11.67 -17.06 3.82
N TYR A 112 11.41 -16.72 5.10
CA TYR A 112 10.23 -17.18 5.81
C TYR A 112 9.25 -16.04 6.10
N ASN A 113 8.00 -16.20 5.67
CA ASN A 113 6.96 -15.20 5.90
C ASN A 113 6.65 -14.98 7.39
N GLN A 114 6.88 -15.99 8.24
CA GLN A 114 6.65 -15.90 9.69
C GLN A 114 7.58 -14.88 10.35
N GLU A 115 8.87 -14.92 10.04
CA GLU A 115 9.87 -13.93 10.51
C GLU A 115 9.48 -12.52 10.07
N LYS A 116 9.10 -12.38 8.79
CA LYS A 116 8.62 -11.10 8.24
C LYS A 116 7.41 -10.55 9.01
N LEU A 117 6.45 -11.41 9.34
CA LEU A 117 5.27 -11.03 10.12
C LEU A 117 5.62 -10.69 11.57
N GLU A 118 6.61 -11.33 12.17
CA GLU A 118 7.11 -10.98 13.50
C GLU A 118 7.77 -9.61 13.50
N VAL A 119 8.69 -9.36 12.55
CA VAL A 119 9.35 -8.07 12.36
C VAL A 119 8.31 -6.94 12.24
N LEU A 120 7.29 -7.11 11.39
CA LEU A 120 6.22 -6.13 11.25
C LEU A 120 5.35 -5.96 12.51
N ARG A 121 5.16 -7.01 13.31
CA ARG A 121 4.42 -6.94 14.57
C ARG A 121 5.22 -6.17 15.62
N LYS A 122 6.49 -6.51 15.82
CA LYS A 122 7.39 -5.82 16.76
C LYS A 122 7.58 -4.36 16.35
N ALA A 123 7.79 -4.07 15.07
CA ALA A 123 7.93 -2.69 14.58
C ALA A 123 6.70 -1.80 14.79
N ARG A 124 5.49 -2.37 14.92
CA ARG A 124 4.26 -1.61 15.23
C ARG A 124 4.03 -1.39 16.72
N ARG A 125 4.54 -2.30 17.56
CA ARG A 125 4.36 -2.28 19.02
C ARG A 125 5.43 -1.46 19.70
N ASN A 126 6.66 -1.65 19.25
CA ASN A 126 7.80 -0.87 19.71
C ASN A 126 7.59 0.55 19.16
N GLY A 127 7.81 1.56 20.01
CA GLY A 127 7.56 2.97 19.70
C GLY A 127 8.45 3.51 18.57
N PRO A 128 8.88 4.78 18.60
CA PRO A 128 9.80 5.25 17.56
C PRO A 128 11.07 4.38 17.56
N LEU A 129 11.29 3.65 16.46
CA LEU A 129 12.48 2.84 16.28
C LEU A 129 13.66 3.76 15.98
N LEU A 130 14.70 3.72 16.81
CA LEU A 130 15.90 4.53 16.66
C LEU A 130 17.10 3.63 16.45
N TYR A 131 17.92 3.96 15.46
CA TYR A 131 19.21 3.33 15.22
C TYR A 131 20.27 4.41 15.04
N ASN A 132 21.28 4.46 15.93
CA ASN A 132 22.28 5.52 15.94
C ASN A 132 21.67 6.94 15.93
N ASN A 133 20.62 7.16 16.72
CA ASN A 133 19.79 8.37 16.77
C ASN A 133 18.98 8.70 15.51
N ASP A 134 19.05 7.87 14.46
CA ASP A 134 18.20 8.04 13.29
C ASP A 134 16.88 7.30 13.45
N LYS A 135 15.80 7.94 13.04
CA LYS A 135 14.46 7.34 13.04
C LYS A 135 14.33 6.34 11.90
N ILE A 136 14.10 5.08 12.26
CA ILE A 136 13.85 3.98 11.33
C ILE A 136 12.35 3.71 11.23
N LEU A 137 11.86 3.51 10.01
CA LEU A 137 10.47 3.13 9.76
C LEU A 137 10.42 1.83 8.95
N ILE A 138 9.61 0.88 9.39
CA ILE A 138 9.45 -0.43 8.75
C ILE A 138 8.01 -0.59 8.30
N PHE A 139 7.80 -0.85 7.01
CA PHE A 139 6.48 -1.07 6.43
C PHE A 139 6.46 -2.34 5.56
N PRO A 140 5.27 -2.92 5.32
CA PRO A 140 5.13 -3.90 4.24
C PRO A 140 5.50 -3.27 2.90
N ASP A 141 6.18 -4.01 2.03
CA ASP A 141 6.41 -3.60 0.63
C ASP A 141 5.16 -3.99 -0.19
N LEU A 142 4.36 -2.98 -0.53
CA LEU A 142 3.09 -3.16 -1.24
C LEU A 142 3.21 -2.64 -2.68
N PRO A 143 2.43 -3.19 -3.62
CA PRO A 143 2.27 -2.60 -4.94
C PRO A 143 1.92 -1.10 -4.84
N PRO A 144 2.49 -0.23 -5.68
CA PRO A 144 2.27 1.22 -5.59
C PRO A 144 0.80 1.63 -5.63
N THR A 145 -0.02 0.96 -6.44
CA THR A 145 -1.47 1.17 -6.55
C THR A 145 -2.18 0.86 -5.23
N VAL A 146 -1.85 -0.27 -4.61
CA VAL A 146 -2.37 -0.68 -3.28
C VAL A 146 -1.92 0.30 -2.20
N ALA A 147 -0.65 0.72 -2.22
CA ALA A 147 -0.11 1.69 -1.27
C ALA A 147 -0.85 3.04 -1.35
N ARG A 148 -1.12 3.54 -2.57
CA ARG A 148 -1.92 4.75 -2.80
C ARG A 148 -3.34 4.61 -2.26
N ARG A 149 -4.04 3.51 -2.60
CA ARG A 149 -5.41 3.25 -2.08
C ARG A 149 -5.44 3.20 -0.55
N ARG A 150 -4.45 2.56 0.09
CA ARG A 150 -4.34 2.55 1.56
C ARG A 150 -4.00 3.92 2.16
N GLY A 151 -3.27 4.74 1.41
CA GLY A 151 -2.92 6.12 1.77
C GLY A 151 -4.14 7.04 1.78
N ALA A 152 -5.13 6.79 0.91
CA ALA A 152 -6.38 7.57 0.89
C ALA A 152 -7.19 7.46 2.19
N PHE A 153 -6.98 6.42 3.01
CA PHE A 153 -7.58 6.28 4.35
C PHE A 153 -6.81 7.01 5.45
N LYS A 154 -5.82 7.86 5.13
CA LYS A 154 -4.99 8.56 6.13
C LYS A 154 -5.85 9.34 7.12
N ASP A 155 -6.74 10.19 6.61
CA ASP A 155 -7.60 11.06 7.42
C ASP A 155 -8.53 10.23 8.32
N VAL A 156 -9.12 9.16 7.78
CA VAL A 156 -10.01 8.27 8.55
C VAL A 156 -9.23 7.61 9.70
N LYS A 157 -8.00 7.15 9.45
CA LYS A 157 -7.14 6.58 10.50
C LYS A 157 -6.73 7.61 11.54
N GLU A 158 -6.57 8.87 11.16
CA GLU A 158 -6.30 9.97 12.09
C GLU A 158 -7.48 10.18 13.05
N LEU A 159 -8.70 10.24 12.52
CA LEU A 159 -9.92 10.32 13.32
C LEU A 159 -10.07 9.12 14.27
N LEU A 160 -9.90 7.90 13.75
CA LEU A 160 -10.04 6.66 14.53
C LEU A 160 -8.99 6.53 15.66
N ARG A 161 -7.85 7.22 15.59
CA ARG A 161 -6.87 7.26 16.70
C ARG A 161 -7.37 8.07 17.90
N GLY A 162 -8.31 8.99 17.70
CA GLY A 162 -8.90 9.80 18.76
C GLY A 162 -10.14 9.18 19.41
N CYS A 163 -10.69 8.10 18.83
CA CYS A 163 -11.86 7.42 19.37
C CYS A 163 -11.47 6.42 20.48
N GLN A 164 -12.21 6.45 21.60
CA GLN A 164 -12.12 5.41 22.64
C GLN A 164 -12.81 4.13 22.18
N ASP A 165 -12.33 2.98 22.66
CA ASP A 165 -12.86 1.64 22.37
C ASP A 165 -13.00 1.26 20.89
N VAL A 166 -12.30 1.97 20.01
CA VAL A 166 -12.26 1.67 18.58
C VAL A 166 -10.92 1.07 18.20
N ARG A 167 -10.97 -0.10 17.55
CA ARG A 167 -9.81 -0.72 16.92
C ARG A 167 -9.99 -0.70 15.42
N TYR A 168 -8.91 -0.49 14.68
CA TYR A 168 -8.95 -0.55 13.23
C TYR A 168 -7.77 -1.29 12.63
N GLY A 169 -7.95 -1.80 11.42
CA GLY A 169 -6.91 -2.51 10.68
C GLY A 169 -7.10 -2.35 9.17
N MET A 170 -6.00 -2.34 8.43
CA MET A 170 -6.03 -2.24 6.97
C MET A 170 -5.71 -3.60 6.33
N LEU A 171 -6.75 -4.27 5.86
CA LEU A 171 -6.68 -5.58 5.19
C LEU A 171 -6.24 -5.42 3.73
N TYR A 172 -5.60 -6.47 3.19
CA TYR A 172 -5.18 -6.51 1.80
C TYR A 172 -6.41 -6.66 0.86
N PRO A 173 -6.43 -6.00 -0.31
CA PRO A 173 -5.46 -5.00 -0.78
C PRO A 173 -5.60 -3.66 -0.04
N ALA A 174 -6.80 -3.08 0.05
CA ALA A 174 -7.06 -1.81 0.73
C ALA A 174 -8.48 -1.77 1.32
N LYS A 175 -8.76 -2.65 2.29
CA LYS A 175 -10.06 -2.71 2.98
C LYS A 175 -9.87 -2.34 4.45
N LEU A 176 -10.43 -1.21 4.86
CA LEU A 176 -10.39 -0.75 6.25
C LEU A 176 -11.42 -1.54 7.06
N ARG A 177 -10.98 -2.22 8.11
CA ARG A 177 -11.84 -2.82 9.14
C ARG A 177 -11.86 -1.90 10.34
N ILE A 178 -13.04 -1.57 10.83
CA ILE A 178 -13.28 -0.82 12.06
C ILE A 178 -14.07 -1.73 12.99
N SER A 179 -13.56 -1.95 14.20
CA SER A 179 -14.21 -2.70 15.27
C SER A 179 -14.53 -1.72 16.40
N SER A 180 -15.81 -1.61 16.72
CA SER A 180 -16.35 -0.69 17.73
C SER A 180 -17.39 -1.43 18.60
N PRO A 181 -17.92 -0.83 19.68
CA PRO A 181 -19.03 -1.41 20.44
C PRO A 181 -20.28 -1.70 19.59
N LEU A 182 -20.48 -0.96 18.49
CA LEU A 182 -21.56 -1.17 17.52
C LEU A 182 -21.33 -2.38 16.59
N GLY A 183 -20.20 -3.07 16.74
CA GLY A 183 -19.77 -4.19 15.90
C GLY A 183 -18.67 -3.84 14.90
N GLU A 184 -18.45 -4.75 13.96
CA GLU A 184 -17.43 -4.62 12.92
C GLU A 184 -18.01 -4.09 11.61
N LYS A 185 -17.32 -3.12 10.99
CA LYS A 185 -17.64 -2.58 9.67
C LYS A 185 -16.40 -2.59 8.78
N PHE A 186 -16.65 -2.72 7.48
CA PHE A 186 -15.59 -2.79 6.47
C PHE A 186 -15.84 -1.79 5.35
N PHE A 187 -14.78 -1.11 4.92
CA PHE A 187 -14.85 -0.08 3.90
C PHE A 187 -13.75 -0.27 2.86
N THR A 188 -14.14 -0.18 1.59
CA THR A 188 -13.24 -0.08 0.43
C THR A 188 -13.15 1.36 -0.10
N ASP A 189 -14.15 2.19 0.21
CA ASP A 189 -14.18 3.61 -0.12
C ASP A 189 -13.79 4.47 1.11
N PRO A 190 -12.77 5.32 1.00
CA PRO A 190 -12.38 6.24 2.06
C PRO A 190 -13.46 7.25 2.45
N VAL A 191 -14.30 7.71 1.51
CA VAL A 191 -15.33 8.73 1.79
C VAL A 191 -16.41 8.13 2.67
N ALA A 192 -16.97 7.00 2.27
CA ALA A 192 -17.94 6.25 3.08
C ALA A 192 -17.40 5.91 4.48
N ALA A 193 -16.11 5.55 4.59
CA ALA A 193 -15.49 5.27 5.88
C ALA A 193 -15.40 6.52 6.77
N LYS A 194 -15.09 7.68 6.19
CA LYS A 194 -15.00 8.96 6.89
C LYS A 194 -16.37 9.38 7.41
N ASP A 195 -17.39 9.31 6.56
CA ASP A 195 -18.77 9.65 6.91
C ASP A 195 -19.29 8.76 8.05
N TYR A 196 -19.05 7.45 7.97
CA TYR A 196 -19.38 6.53 9.05
C TYR A 196 -18.69 6.90 10.37
N THR A 197 -17.39 7.17 10.31
CA THR A 197 -16.59 7.53 11.50
C THR A 197 -17.10 8.80 12.15
N MET A 198 -17.38 9.84 11.36
CA MET A 198 -17.90 11.11 11.87
C MET A 198 -19.28 10.96 12.51
N LYS A 199 -20.21 10.27 11.82
CA LYS A 199 -21.59 10.12 12.28
C LYS A 199 -21.73 9.24 13.52
N HIS A 200 -21.01 8.11 13.57
CA HIS A 200 -21.28 7.08 14.58
C HIS A 200 -20.23 6.98 15.69
N LEU A 201 -19.00 7.45 15.45
CA LEU A 201 -17.89 7.25 16.39
C LEU A 201 -17.37 8.55 16.99
N VAL A 202 -17.53 9.69 16.30
CA VAL A 202 -17.08 11.00 16.79
C VAL A 202 -18.23 11.79 17.43
N GLN A 203 -19.42 11.79 16.82
CA GLN A 203 -20.56 12.55 17.35
C GLN A 203 -21.19 11.90 18.59
N ASN A 204 -21.25 10.57 18.67
CA ASN A 204 -21.81 9.87 19.83
C ASN A 204 -20.95 10.01 21.09
N GLY A 205 -19.62 10.16 20.97
CA GLY A 205 -18.72 10.31 22.12
C GLY A 205 -18.80 11.68 22.83
N ARG A 206 -19.62 12.63 22.33
CA ARG A 206 -19.85 13.93 22.97
C ARG A 206 -21.13 14.00 23.80
N GLN A 207 -21.96 12.96 23.78
CA GLN A 207 -23.23 12.95 24.53
C GLN A 207 -23.10 12.33 25.94
N ASP A 208 -21.98 11.68 26.26
CA ASP A 208 -21.74 11.02 27.55
C ASP A 208 -20.95 11.89 28.57
N GLU A 209 -20.73 13.19 28.28
CA GLU A 209 -20.11 14.16 29.23
C GLU A 209 -21.15 15.13 29.84
N GLY A 210 -22.35 14.64 30.14
CA GLY A 210 -23.45 15.40 30.76
C GLY A 210 -23.82 14.89 32.15
#